data_AF-A0A1V5VE56-F1
#
_entry.id   AF-A0A1V5VE56-F1
#
_cell.length_a   1.000
_cell.length_b   1.000
_cell.length_c   1.000
_cell.angle_alpha   90.00
_cell.angle_beta   90.00
_cell.angle_gamma   90.00
#
_symmetry.space_group_name_H-M   'P 1'
#
loop_
_entity.id
_entity.type
_entity.pdbx_description
1 polymer ?
#
loop_
_entity_poly.entity_id
_entity_poly.type
_entity_poly.pdbx_seq_one_letter_code
_entity_poly.pdbx_strand_id
1 'polypeptide(L)' 'MASCKEQTEVYARVVGYFRPVKHWNVGKREEFNNRVVYETASFDSEITRSAAVENEFVADKMVSGNFAN' A
#
# COMPACT_ATOMS: atom_id res chain seq x y z
N MET A 1 16.30 -12.62 15.25
CA MET A 1 16.29 -11.20 14.84
C MET A 1 16.53 -10.35 16.08
N ALA A 2 17.61 -9.57 16.12
CA ALA A 2 17.85 -8.66 17.23
C ALA A 2 16.87 -7.48 17.15
N SER A 3 16.00 -7.33 18.16
CA SER A 3 15.10 -6.18 18.28
C SER A 3 15.73 -5.15 19.20
N CYS A 4 16.12 -4.01 18.66
CA CYS A 4 16.40 -2.83 19.47
C CYS A 4 15.07 -2.31 20.03
N LYS A 5 14.96 -2.14 21.36
CA LYS A 5 13.72 -1.72 22.06
C LYS A 5 13.53 -0.20 22.09
N GLU A 6 14.21 0.53 21.21
CA GLU A 6 14.22 1.98 21.18
C GLU A 6 13.08 2.53 20.32
N GLN A 7 12.61 3.74 20.62
CA GLN A 7 11.57 4.39 19.82
C GLN A 7 12.14 4.81 18.45
N THR A 8 11.46 4.41 17.39
CA THR A 8 11.79 4.91 16.04
C THR A 8 11.19 6.30 15.83
N GLU A 9 11.96 7.19 15.21
CA GLU A 9 11.45 8.49 14.80
C GLU A 9 10.70 8.41 13.48
N VAL A 10 9.52 9.04 13.44
CA VAL A 10 8.68 9.10 12.24
C VAL A 10 8.95 10.40 11.51
N TYR A 11 9.22 10.29 10.21
CA TYR A 11 9.49 11.41 9.32
C TYR A 11 8.41 11.52 8.25
N ALA A 12 8.10 12.75 7.85
CA ALA A 12 7.19 13.02 6.74
C ALA A 12 7.76 14.11 5.83
N ARG A 13 7.39 14.04 4.54
CA ARG A 13 7.82 15.01 3.52
C ARG A 13 7.01 16.31 3.64
N VAL A 14 7.74 17.40 3.86
CA VAL A 14 7.28 18.79 3.76
C VAL A 14 7.75 19.34 2.40
N VAL A 15 7.59 20.63 2.12
CA VAL A 15 7.93 21.36 0.87
C VAL A 15 9.37 21.09 0.41
N GLY A 16 9.62 19.91 -0.17
CA GLY A 16 10.91 19.46 -0.70
C GLY A 16 11.79 18.56 0.19
N TYR A 17 11.56 18.46 1.52
CA TYR A 17 12.45 17.71 2.43
C TYR A 17 11.72 16.98 3.56
N PHE A 18 12.41 16.04 4.23
CA PHE A 18 11.88 15.29 5.36
C PHE A 18 12.08 16.00 6.69
N ARG A 19 11.04 16.05 7.53
CA ARG A 19 11.08 16.62 8.89
C ARG A 19 10.50 15.63 9.91
N PRO A 20 11.08 15.48 11.11
CA PRO A 20 10.51 14.66 12.18
C PRO A 20 9.10 15.14 12.54
N VAL A 21 8.14 14.23 12.55
CA VAL A 21 6.73 14.54 12.88
C VAL A 21 6.59 15.02 14.32
N LYS A 22 7.44 14.51 15.22
CA LYS A 22 7.51 14.95 16.64
C LYS A 22 7.75 16.47 16.79
N HIS A 23 8.34 17.14 15.79
CA HIS A 23 8.70 18.56 15.84
C HIS A 23 7.72 19.47 15.09
N TRP A 24 6.51 19.00 14.79
CA TRP A 24 5.50 19.81 14.10
C TRP A 24 4.77 20.72 15.08
N ASN A 25 4.61 22.00 14.72
CA ASN A 25 3.74 22.91 15.45
C ASN A 25 2.26 22.65 15.10
N VAL A 26 1.35 23.30 15.82
CA VAL A 26 -0.10 23.13 15.64
C VAL A 26 -0.53 23.39 14.20
N GLY A 27 -0.10 24.51 13.61
CA GLY A 27 -0.45 24.87 12.23
C GLY A 27 0.05 23.87 11.18
N LYS A 28 1.22 23.25 11.36
CA LYS A 28 1.71 22.20 10.44
C LYS A 28 0.93 20.90 10.53
N ARG A 29 0.42 20.56 11.72
CA ARG A 29 -0.47 19.40 11.89
C ARG A 29 -1.81 19.65 11.18
N GLU A 30 -2.37 20.85 11.32
CA GLU A 30 -3.59 21.25 10.61
C GLU A 30 -3.38 21.30 9.09
N GLU A 31 -2.29 21.91 8.61
CA GLU A 31 -1.92 21.92 7.19
C GLU A 31 -1.80 20.51 6.63
N PHE A 32 -1.20 19.57 7.37
CA PHE A 32 -1.08 18.18 6.96
C PHE A 32 -2.44 17.46 6.93
N ASN A 33 -3.31 17.68 7.91
CA ASN A 33 -4.66 17.10 7.95
C ASN A 33 -5.54 17.55 6.78
N ASN A 34 -5.29 18.76 6.28
CA ASN A 34 -6.02 19.30 5.13
C ASN A 34 -5.48 18.78 3.78
N ARG A 35 -4.45 17.93 3.75
CA ARG A 35 -3.92 17.35 2.51
C ARG A 35 -4.88 16.29 1.95
N VAL A 36 -5.04 16.30 0.63
CA VAL A 36 -5.81 15.30 -0.09
C VAL A 36 -4.87 14.23 -0.64
N VAL A 37 -5.13 12.97 -0.31
CA VAL A 37 -4.45 11.82 -0.91
C VAL A 37 -5.16 11.52 -2.23
N TYR A 38 -4.40 11.54 -3.32
CA TYR A 38 -4.89 11.08 -4.61
C TYR A 38 -4.63 9.59 -4.71
N GLU A 39 -5.69 8.81 -4.78
CA GLU A 39 -5.56 7.40 -5.13
C GLU A 39 -5.16 7.30 -6.59
N THR A 40 -4.13 6.50 -6.88
CA THR A 40 -3.85 6.06 -8.25
C THR A 40 -4.87 4.99 -8.61
N ALA A 41 -6.13 5.38 -8.76
CA ALA A 41 -7.14 4.47 -9.27
C ALA A 41 -6.70 4.05 -10.68
N SER A 42 -6.14 2.85 -10.78
CA SER A 42 -6.21 2.01 -11.97
C SER A 42 -5.57 2.54 -13.27
N PHE A 43 -4.35 3.08 -13.24
CA PHE A 43 -3.55 3.20 -14.48
C PHE A 43 -3.06 1.82 -15.00
N ASP A 44 -3.11 0.78 -14.16
CA ASP A 44 -2.71 -0.58 -14.53
C ASP A 44 -3.89 -1.48 -14.96
N SER A 45 -5.09 -0.93 -15.12
CA SER A 45 -6.30 -1.74 -15.32
C SER A 45 -6.48 -2.33 -16.73
N GLU A 46 -5.73 -1.88 -17.72
CA GLU A 46 -5.71 -2.53 -19.04
C GLU A 46 -4.57 -3.56 -19.17
N ILE A 47 -3.45 -3.39 -18.46
CA ILE A 47 -2.31 -4.32 -18.52
C ILE A 47 -2.45 -5.47 -17.51
N THR A 48 -3.05 -5.23 -16.34
CA THR A 48 -3.18 -6.26 -15.28
C THR A 48 -4.44 -7.11 -15.42
N ARG A 49 -5.47 -6.63 -16.15
CA ARG A 49 -6.73 -7.37 -16.34
C ARG A 49 -6.58 -8.60 -17.24
N SER A 50 -5.61 -8.63 -18.15
CA SER A 50 -5.33 -9.83 -18.97
C SER A 50 -4.59 -10.93 -18.22
N ALA A 51 -3.71 -10.58 -17.26
CA ALA A 51 -2.95 -11.56 -16.48
C ALA A 51 -3.74 -12.21 -15.33
N ALA A 52 -4.72 -11.50 -14.74
CA ALA A 52 -5.51 -12.03 -13.64
C ALA A 52 -6.62 -13.01 -14.09
N VAL A 53 -7.17 -12.83 -15.31
CA VAL A 53 -8.27 -13.66 -15.82
C VAL A 53 -7.83 -15.09 -16.14
N GLU A 54 -6.55 -15.33 -16.45
CA GLU A 54 -6.05 -16.70 -16.65
C GLU A 54 -5.94 -17.50 -15.34
N ASN A 55 -5.64 -16.84 -14.22
CA ASN A 55 -5.38 -17.55 -12.95
C ASN A 55 -6.64 -17.91 -12.16
N GLU A 56 -7.78 -17.26 -12.41
CA GLU A 56 -9.04 -17.59 -11.73
C GLU A 56 -9.75 -18.79 -12.39
N PHE A 57 -9.65 -18.93 -13.72
CA PHE A 57 -10.26 -20.06 -14.44
C PHE A 57 -9.54 -21.39 -14.19
N VAL A 58 -8.22 -21.38 -13.92
CA VAL A 58 -7.46 -22.59 -13.58
C VAL A 58 -7.80 -23.08 -12.17
N ALA A 59 -8.05 -22.17 -11.22
CA ALA A 59 -8.36 -22.53 -9.84
C ALA A 59 -9.71 -23.26 -9.71
N ASP A 60 -10.73 -22.83 -10.44
CA ASP A 60 -12.07 -23.44 -10.37
C ASP A 60 -12.14 -24.84 -11.03
N LYS A 61 -11.31 -25.07 -12.07
CA LYS A 61 -11.21 -26.39 -12.73
C LYS A 61 -10.46 -27.45 -11.90
N MET A 62 -9.68 -27.03 -10.90
CA MET A 62 -8.94 -27.95 -10.02
C MET A 62 -9.79 -28.52 -8.87
N VAL A 63 -10.94 -27.92 -8.53
CA VAL A 63 -11.75 -28.34 -7.37
C VAL A 63 -12.74 -29.48 -7.69
N SER A 64 -13.03 -29.78 -8.96
CA SER A 64 -13.97 -30.85 -9.35
C SER A 64 -13.34 -32.12 -9.96
N GLY A 65 -12.02 -32.25 -9.90
CA GLY A 65 -11.27 -33.39 -10.43
C GLY A 65 -10.89 -34.45 -9.38
N ASN A 66 -11.82 -34.93 -8.56
CA ASN A 66 -11.65 -36.22 -7.88
C ASN A 66 -11.79 -37.33 -8.94
N PHE A 67 -10.70 -37.63 -9.67
CA PHE A 67 -10.57 -38.89 -10.38
C PHE A 67 -9.77 -39.84 -9.49
N ALA A 68 -10.49 -40.78 -8.90
CA ALA A 68 -9.90 -41.95 -8.28
C ALA A 68 -9.07 -42.73 -9.33
N ASN A 69 -7.77 -42.84 -9.07
CA ASN A 69 -6.97 -44.07 -9.16
C ASN A 69 -5.56 -43.81 -8.63
#